data_AF-A0A378MY23-F1
#
_entry.id   AF-A0A378MY23-F1
#
_cell.length_a   1.000
_cell.length_b   1.000
_cell.length_c   1.000
_cell.angle_alpha   90.00
_cell.angle_beta   90.00
_cell.angle_gamma   90.00
#
_symmetry.space_group_name_H-M   'P 1'
#
loop_
_entity.id
_entity.type
_entity.pdbx_description
1 polymer ?
#
loop_
_entity_poly.entity_id
_entity_poly.type
_entity_poly.pdbx_seq_one_letter_code
_entity_poly.pdbx_strand_id
1 'polypeptide(L)'
;MPCLHKKIIPVINENDAVATEEFKVGDNDNLSALVAILAQADQLYLLTDQEGLFSADPRSNPDAKLLSVVEKITPEIRQIAGGSSTGLGTGGMSTKITAADIATRSGVETIIASGSRPNVLVDLANGQNIGSKFLVQSDRLEGRKRWLFAAPQVGEIVVDFGAEQALLQHKSLLPVGVSAIKGEFTRGEVIKIFSQDGKALALGIARYSSEALLRIKGKKSKEMNRSLVMNLVLLQCIVTKWWCINGIGN
;
A
#
# COMPACT_ATOMS: atom_id res chain seq x y z
N MET A 1 7.62 8.48 2.21
CA MET A 1 8.29 9.37 1.23
C MET A 1 9.19 10.37 1.96
N PRO A 2 10.50 10.51 1.63
CA PRO A 2 11.43 11.38 2.36
C PRO A 2 11.09 12.88 2.34
N CYS A 3 10.45 13.38 1.27
CA CYS A 3 10.00 14.77 1.15
C CYS A 3 8.95 15.15 2.20
N LEU A 4 8.03 14.23 2.54
CA LEU A 4 6.97 14.47 3.53
C LEU A 4 7.54 14.74 4.94
N HIS A 5 8.65 14.10 5.31
CA HIS A 5 9.32 14.35 6.60
C HIS A 5 9.90 15.77 6.70
N LYS A 6 10.13 16.43 5.56
CA LYS A 6 10.60 17.81 5.46
C LYS A 6 9.46 18.82 5.29
N LYS A 7 8.20 18.40 5.44
CA LYS A 7 7.01 19.24 5.20
C LYS A 7 6.94 19.82 3.78
N ILE A 8 7.46 19.08 2.80
CA ILE A 8 7.37 19.44 1.37
C ILE A 8 6.16 18.72 0.78
N ILE A 9 5.35 19.45 0.01
CA ILE A 9 4.21 18.89 -0.73
C ILE A 9 4.72 18.43 -2.11
N PRO A 10 4.77 17.12 -2.38
CA PRO A 10 5.18 16.62 -3.69
C PRO A 10 4.08 16.88 -4.72
N VAL A 11 4.45 17.46 -5.86
CA VAL A 11 3.61 17.54 -7.06
C VAL A 11 4.12 16.50 -8.03
N ILE A 12 3.26 15.53 -8.38
CA ILE A 12 3.61 14.37 -9.19
C ILE A 12 2.73 14.40 -10.43
N ASN A 13 3.34 14.18 -11.59
CA ASN A 13 2.66 13.99 -12.85
C ASN A 13 3.37 12.88 -13.63
N GLU A 14 2.68 12.30 -14.60
CA GLU A 14 3.32 11.42 -15.57
C GLU A 14 4.38 12.20 -16.36
N ASN A 15 5.51 11.55 -16.68
CA ASN A 15 6.58 12.17 -17.43
C ASN A 15 6.38 11.93 -18.93
N ASP A 16 5.47 12.72 -19.50
CA ASP A 16 5.08 12.64 -20.92
C ASP A 16 6.25 12.83 -21.90
N ALA A 17 7.35 13.43 -21.46
CA ALA A 17 8.52 13.72 -22.29
C ALA A 17 9.45 12.52 -22.52
N VAL A 18 9.39 11.48 -21.67
CA VAL A 18 10.36 10.35 -21.69
C VAL A 18 9.69 8.99 -21.70
N ALA A 19 8.39 8.90 -21.43
CA ALA A 19 7.67 7.63 -21.42
C ALA A 19 7.43 7.10 -22.84
N THR A 20 8.04 5.97 -23.19
CA THR A 20 7.63 5.16 -24.35
C THR A 20 6.29 4.46 -24.02
N GLU A 21 5.49 4.11 -25.04
CA GLU A 21 4.13 3.59 -24.83
C GLU A 21 4.04 2.36 -23.92
N GLU A 22 5.13 1.59 -23.83
CA GLU A 22 5.25 0.38 -22.99
C GLU A 22 5.34 0.68 -21.48
N PHE A 23 5.71 1.91 -21.08
CA PHE A 23 5.90 2.31 -19.67
C PHE A 23 4.92 3.40 -19.21
N LYS A 24 3.94 3.76 -20.03
CA LYS A 24 2.89 4.71 -19.62
C LYS A 24 1.89 4.04 -18.69
N VAL A 25 1.58 4.70 -17.58
CA VAL A 25 0.46 4.36 -16.71
C VAL A 25 -0.86 4.68 -17.42
N GLY A 26 -0.85 5.66 -18.33
CA GLY A 26 -1.92 5.90 -19.30
C GLY A 26 -3.03 6.83 -18.82
N ASP A 27 -3.17 7.04 -17.50
CA ASP A 27 -4.00 8.08 -16.91
C ASP A 27 -3.53 8.46 -15.48
N ASN A 28 -3.80 9.71 -15.09
CA ASN A 28 -3.41 10.23 -13.78
C ASN A 28 -4.24 9.64 -12.62
N ASP A 29 -5.41 9.03 -12.87
CA ASP A 29 -6.19 8.39 -11.80
C ASP A 29 -5.42 7.16 -11.30
N ASN A 30 -4.97 6.29 -12.21
CA ASN A 30 -4.16 5.12 -11.88
C ASN A 30 -2.78 5.51 -11.30
N LEU A 31 -2.14 6.55 -11.84
CA LEU A 31 -0.90 7.07 -11.26
C LEU A 31 -1.10 7.51 -9.81
N SER A 32 -2.20 8.22 -9.52
CA SER A 32 -2.51 8.68 -8.17
C SER A 32 -2.73 7.52 -7.18
N ALA A 33 -3.34 6.42 -7.63
CA ALA A 33 -3.49 5.21 -6.83
C ALA A 33 -2.13 4.58 -6.49
N LEU A 34 -1.23 4.46 -7.47
CA LEU A 34 0.12 3.95 -7.25
C LEU A 34 0.92 4.86 -6.29
N VAL A 35 0.83 6.17 -6.48
CA VAL A 35 1.44 7.16 -5.58
C VAL A 35 0.89 7.03 -4.17
N ALA A 36 -0.42 6.88 -4.00
CA ALA A 36 -1.05 6.72 -2.69
C ALA A 36 -0.54 5.46 -1.96
N ILE A 37 -0.38 4.36 -2.70
CA ILE A 37 0.19 3.11 -2.18
C ILE A 37 1.65 3.32 -1.76
N LEU A 38 2.48 3.92 -2.62
CA LEU A 38 3.90 4.19 -2.33
C LEU A 38 4.08 5.17 -1.16
N ALA A 39 3.20 6.17 -1.05
CA ALA A 39 3.16 7.12 0.05
C ALA A 39 2.57 6.52 1.33
N GLN A 40 1.98 5.32 1.25
CA GLN A 40 1.25 4.67 2.35
C GLN A 40 0.08 5.49 2.89
N ALA A 41 -0.56 6.27 2.01
CA ALA A 41 -1.63 7.21 2.34
C ALA A 41 -2.77 6.54 3.12
N ASP A 42 -3.46 7.31 3.95
CA ASP A 42 -4.71 6.89 4.58
C ASP A 42 -5.86 6.94 3.58
N GLN A 43 -5.90 8.01 2.79
CA GLN A 43 -6.96 8.32 1.84
C GLN A 43 -6.39 8.77 0.50
N LEU A 44 -7.11 8.45 -0.57
CA LEU A 44 -6.93 8.98 -1.91
C LEU A 44 -8.21 9.76 -2.30
N TYR A 45 -8.03 11.01 -2.73
CA TYR A 45 -9.14 11.84 -3.23
C TYR A 45 -9.01 12.01 -4.74
N LEU A 46 -10.02 11.54 -5.47
CA LEU A 46 -10.16 11.72 -6.91
C LEU A 46 -11.20 12.82 -7.16
N LEU A 47 -10.72 14.03 -7.46
CA LEU A 47 -11.58 15.17 -7.74
C LEU A 47 -12.01 15.17 -9.20
N THR A 48 -13.31 15.24 -9.45
CA THR A 48 -13.91 15.17 -10.80
C THR A 48 -14.95 16.29 -11.00
N ASP A 49 -15.46 16.43 -12.21
CA ASP A 49 -16.57 17.33 -12.55
C ASP A 49 -17.95 16.84 -12.06
N GLN A 50 -18.13 15.53 -11.88
CA GLN A 50 -19.33 14.90 -11.33
C GLN A 50 -19.35 14.87 -9.78
N GLU A 51 -20.53 14.73 -9.18
CA GLU A 51 -20.67 14.63 -7.71
C GLU A 51 -20.04 13.37 -7.13
N GLY A 52 -20.01 12.28 -7.90
CA GLY A 52 -19.46 10.98 -7.52
C GLY A 52 -19.93 9.89 -8.47
N LEU A 53 -19.96 8.64 -8.01
CA LEU A 53 -20.52 7.51 -8.75
C LEU A 53 -22.04 7.43 -8.54
N PHE A 54 -22.81 7.45 -9.61
CA PHE A 54 -24.26 7.24 -9.58
C PHE A 54 -24.62 5.79 -9.90
N SER A 55 -25.81 5.35 -9.49
CA SER A 55 -26.36 4.01 -9.78
C SER A 55 -26.67 3.77 -11.26
N ALA A 56 -26.78 4.84 -12.04
CA ALA A 56 -26.94 4.89 -13.49
C ALA A 56 -26.46 6.26 -13.98
N ASP A 57 -26.32 6.48 -15.30
CA ASP A 57 -25.96 7.80 -15.82
C ASP A 57 -27.11 8.81 -15.54
N PRO A 58 -26.90 9.83 -14.69
CA PRO A 58 -27.94 10.78 -14.31
C PRO A 58 -28.44 11.66 -15.47
N ARG A 59 -27.71 11.71 -16.59
CA ARG A 59 -28.15 12.41 -17.81
C ARG A 59 -29.24 11.65 -18.56
N SER A 60 -29.30 10.34 -18.39
CA SER A 60 -30.24 9.45 -19.08
C SER A 60 -31.32 8.86 -18.16
N ASN A 61 -31.03 8.77 -16.86
CA ASN A 61 -31.93 8.22 -15.87
C ASN A 61 -32.15 9.24 -14.73
N PRO A 62 -33.33 9.88 -14.64
CA PRO A 62 -33.63 10.83 -13.57
C PRO A 62 -33.72 10.19 -12.18
N ASP A 63 -33.93 8.86 -12.10
CA ASP A 63 -33.95 8.12 -10.84
C ASP A 63 -32.55 7.67 -10.39
N ALA A 64 -31.49 8.08 -11.09
CA ALA A 64 -30.11 7.77 -10.72
C ALA A 64 -29.77 8.36 -9.33
N LYS A 65 -29.27 7.51 -8.43
CA LYS A 65 -28.90 7.91 -7.07
C LYS A 65 -27.40 7.89 -6.90
N LEU A 66 -26.86 8.88 -6.19
CA LEU A 66 -25.47 8.91 -5.79
C LEU A 66 -25.18 7.74 -4.84
N LEU A 67 -24.19 6.94 -5.17
CA LEU A 67 -23.69 5.87 -4.34
C LEU A 67 -22.71 6.46 -3.32
N SER A 68 -23.23 6.90 -2.17
CA SER A 68 -22.42 7.57 -1.14
C SER A 68 -21.34 6.67 -0.54
N VAL A 69 -21.61 5.37 -0.41
CA VAL A 69 -20.66 4.36 0.09
C VAL A 69 -20.67 3.15 -0.84
N VAL A 70 -19.48 2.68 -1.22
CA VAL A 70 -19.23 1.49 -2.02
C VAL A 70 -18.34 0.56 -1.20
N GLU A 71 -18.93 -0.47 -0.61
CA GLU A 71 -18.19 -1.42 0.23
C GLU A 71 -17.23 -2.30 -0.59
N LYS A 72 -17.68 -2.68 -1.80
CA LYS A 72 -16.93 -3.54 -2.71
C LYS A 72 -17.17 -3.12 -4.14
N ILE A 73 -16.10 -3.07 -4.92
CA ILE A 73 -16.16 -2.83 -6.36
C ILE A 73 -16.46 -4.18 -7.04
N THR A 74 -17.71 -4.36 -7.40
CA THR A 74 -18.23 -5.56 -8.08
C THR A 74 -18.26 -5.37 -9.61
N PRO A 75 -18.47 -6.43 -10.40
CA PRO A 75 -18.67 -6.30 -11.84
C PRO A 75 -19.80 -5.32 -12.22
N GLU A 76 -20.86 -5.25 -11.42
CA GLU A 76 -21.98 -4.33 -11.62
C GLU A 76 -21.53 -2.87 -11.45
N ILE A 77 -20.74 -2.56 -10.42
CA ILE A 77 -20.14 -1.22 -10.23
C ILE A 77 -19.25 -0.82 -11.41
N ARG A 78 -18.46 -1.78 -11.92
CA ARG A 78 -17.62 -1.54 -13.11
C ARG A 78 -18.46 -1.30 -14.36
N GLN A 79 -19.57 -2.02 -14.51
CA GLN A 79 -20.48 -1.86 -15.64
C GLN A 79 -21.18 -0.49 -15.61
N ILE A 80 -21.64 -0.04 -14.44
CA ILE A 80 -22.25 1.27 -14.27
C ILE A 80 -21.26 2.38 -14.64
N ALA A 81 -19.99 2.26 -14.25
CA ALA A 81 -18.95 3.22 -14.61
C ALA A 81 -18.53 3.18 -16.09
N GLY A 82 -18.61 2.01 -16.74
CA GLY A 82 -18.31 1.81 -18.15
C GLY A 82 -19.43 2.25 -19.11
N GLY A 83 -20.67 2.32 -18.63
CA GLY A 83 -21.84 2.76 -19.42
C GLY A 83 -21.98 4.27 -19.60
N SER A 84 -21.22 5.08 -18.84
CA SER A 84 -21.20 6.54 -18.94
C SER A 84 -20.55 6.99 -20.26
N SER A 85 -21.36 7.08 -21.30
CA SER A 85 -20.96 7.45 -22.66
C SER A 85 -20.86 8.97 -22.81
N THR A 86 -19.74 9.54 -22.37
CA THR A 86 -19.21 10.74 -23.05
C THR A 86 -17.84 10.44 -23.61
N GLY A 87 -17.83 10.21 -24.93
CA GLY A 87 -16.61 10.09 -25.71
C GLY A 87 -15.77 11.37 -25.65
N LEU A 88 -14.47 11.19 -25.90
CA LEU A 88 -13.40 12.21 -25.98
C LEU A 88 -12.80 12.66 -24.63
N GLY A 89 -12.44 11.71 -23.76
CA GLY A 89 -11.46 11.95 -22.71
C GLY A 89 -10.81 10.65 -22.25
N THR A 90 -9.49 10.62 -22.18
CA THR A 90 -8.66 9.51 -21.67
C THR A 90 -8.82 9.23 -20.16
N GLY A 91 -9.82 9.78 -19.48
CA GLY A 91 -9.96 9.75 -18.01
C GLY A 91 -11.41 9.84 -17.49
N GLY A 92 -12.24 8.85 -17.81
CA GLY A 92 -13.66 8.79 -17.43
C GLY A 92 -13.92 8.31 -15.99
N MET A 93 -15.18 7.90 -15.71
CA MET A 93 -15.53 7.27 -14.43
C MET A 93 -14.89 5.87 -14.31
N SER A 94 -14.74 5.16 -15.42
CA SER A 94 -14.10 3.83 -15.48
C SER A 94 -12.65 3.82 -14.94
N THR A 95 -11.83 4.83 -15.30
CA THR A 95 -10.45 4.95 -14.80
C THR A 95 -10.41 5.21 -13.30
N LYS A 96 -11.34 6.04 -12.79
CA LYS A 96 -11.47 6.33 -11.34
C LYS A 96 -11.89 5.10 -10.54
N ILE A 97 -12.81 4.29 -11.08
CA ILE A 97 -13.17 3.00 -10.45
C ILE A 97 -11.99 2.03 -10.46
N THR A 98 -11.21 2.01 -11.54
CA THR A 98 -10.00 1.17 -11.62
C THR A 98 -8.97 1.61 -10.58
N ALA A 99 -8.69 2.91 -10.48
CA ALA A 99 -7.81 3.50 -9.48
C ALA A 99 -8.30 3.24 -8.05
N ALA A 100 -9.60 3.39 -7.80
CA ALA A 100 -10.22 3.08 -6.51
C ALA A 100 -10.08 1.59 -6.16
N ASP A 101 -10.21 0.66 -7.11
CA ASP A 101 -10.00 -0.77 -6.86
C ASP A 101 -8.54 -1.08 -6.50
N ILE A 102 -7.58 -0.50 -7.22
CA ILE A 102 -6.15 -0.63 -6.92
C ILE A 102 -5.84 -0.11 -5.51
N ALA A 103 -6.33 1.08 -5.17
CA ALA A 103 -6.08 1.73 -3.89
C ALA A 103 -6.76 0.99 -2.72
N THR A 104 -8.05 0.67 -2.84
CA THR A 104 -8.81 0.02 -1.76
C THR A 104 -8.37 -1.41 -1.48
N ARG A 105 -7.91 -2.17 -2.47
CA ARG A 105 -7.26 -3.48 -2.25
C ARG A 105 -5.93 -3.37 -1.50
N SER A 106 -5.28 -2.22 -1.60
CA SER A 106 -3.97 -1.93 -1.02
C SER A 106 -4.04 -1.22 0.35
N GLY A 107 -5.24 -1.12 0.94
CA GLY A 107 -5.37 -0.50 2.26
C GLY A 107 -5.58 1.02 2.24
N VAL A 108 -5.98 1.60 1.12
CA VAL A 108 -6.19 3.06 0.97
C VAL A 108 -7.67 3.32 0.70
N GLU A 109 -8.34 4.04 1.61
CA GLU A 109 -9.72 4.47 1.39
C GLU A 109 -9.74 5.48 0.23
N THR A 110 -10.66 5.33 -0.72
CA THR A 110 -10.70 6.21 -1.90
C THR A 110 -12.02 6.95 -1.96
N ILE A 111 -12.00 8.25 -2.21
CA ILE A 111 -13.19 9.08 -2.35
C ILE A 111 -13.17 9.73 -3.73
N ILE A 112 -14.28 9.59 -4.46
CA ILE A 112 -14.54 10.36 -5.69
C ILE A 112 -15.52 11.48 -5.33
N ALA A 113 -15.15 12.72 -5.59
CA ALA A 113 -15.97 13.89 -5.25
C ALA A 113 -15.85 15.00 -6.30
N SER A 114 -16.83 15.89 -6.34
CA SER A 114 -16.78 17.05 -7.21
C SER A 114 -15.70 18.04 -6.77
N GLY A 115 -14.75 18.35 -7.67
CA GLY A 115 -13.69 19.33 -7.46
C GLY A 115 -14.19 20.78 -7.48
N SER A 116 -15.38 21.05 -8.03
CA SER A 116 -15.97 22.39 -8.05
C SER A 116 -16.70 22.75 -6.75
N ARG A 117 -16.91 21.78 -5.86
CA ARG A 117 -17.53 22.02 -4.55
C ARG A 117 -16.63 22.91 -3.68
N PRO A 118 -17.14 24.02 -3.12
CA PRO A 118 -16.38 24.85 -2.20
C PRO A 118 -15.85 24.05 -1.00
N ASN A 119 -14.59 24.29 -0.63
CA ASN A 119 -13.93 23.67 0.53
C ASN A 119 -13.88 22.14 0.53
N VAL A 120 -14.05 21.47 -0.62
CA VAL A 120 -14.15 20.00 -0.70
C VAL A 120 -13.03 19.27 0.02
N LEU A 121 -11.77 19.71 -0.11
CA LEU A 121 -10.63 19.07 0.55
C LEU A 121 -10.66 19.23 2.07
N VAL A 122 -11.10 20.38 2.57
CA VAL A 122 -11.21 20.67 4.01
C VAL A 122 -12.34 19.85 4.61
N ASP A 123 -13.49 19.81 3.93
CA ASP A 123 -14.65 19.06 4.39
C ASP A 123 -14.38 17.54 4.40
N LEU A 124 -13.73 17.02 3.36
CA LEU A 124 -13.28 15.63 3.31
C LEU A 124 -12.29 15.30 4.43
N ALA A 125 -11.31 16.18 4.67
CA ALA A 125 -10.35 16.01 5.76
C ALA A 125 -11.01 16.02 7.15
N ASN A 126 -12.14 16.72 7.30
CA ASN A 126 -12.97 16.71 8.51
C ASN A 126 -13.94 15.52 8.58
N GLY A 127 -13.90 14.59 7.61
CA GLY A 127 -14.71 13.39 7.60
C GLY A 127 -16.15 13.57 7.14
N GLN A 128 -16.48 14.69 6.49
CA GLN A 128 -17.81 14.87 5.91
C GLN A 128 -18.09 13.84 4.81
N ASN A 129 -19.35 13.40 4.72
CA ASN A 129 -19.76 12.43 3.69
C ASN A 129 -20.05 13.17 2.39
N ILE A 130 -19.06 13.22 1.50
CA ILE A 130 -19.10 13.94 0.22
C ILE A 130 -18.74 12.97 -0.90
N GLY A 131 -19.57 12.95 -1.96
CA GLY A 131 -19.36 12.12 -3.13
C GLY A 131 -19.53 10.64 -2.83
N SER A 132 -18.64 9.82 -3.40
CA SER A 132 -18.68 8.35 -3.28
C SER A 132 -17.42 7.85 -2.58
N LYS A 133 -17.62 7.24 -1.41
CA LYS A 133 -16.55 6.64 -0.60
C LYS A 133 -16.43 5.14 -0.88
N PHE A 134 -15.25 4.71 -1.32
CA PHE A 134 -14.90 3.31 -1.55
C PHE A 134 -14.14 2.76 -0.36
N LEU A 135 -14.72 1.75 0.28
CA LEU A 135 -14.13 1.15 1.47
C LEU A 135 -12.98 0.21 1.12
N VAL A 136 -12.04 0.09 2.05
CA VAL A 136 -10.89 -0.79 1.94
C VAL A 136 -11.34 -2.25 1.97
N GLN A 137 -10.90 -3.06 1.00
CA GLN A 137 -11.36 -4.46 0.83
C GLN A 137 -10.54 -5.50 1.63
N SER A 138 -9.76 -5.08 2.62
CA SER A 138 -9.06 -5.97 3.56
C SER A 138 -8.50 -5.16 4.73
N ASP A 139 -8.13 -5.81 5.84
CA ASP A 139 -7.41 -5.12 6.92
C ASP A 139 -6.17 -4.41 6.34
N ARG A 140 -6.07 -3.10 6.55
CA ARG A 140 -5.06 -2.20 5.96
C ARG A 140 -3.62 -2.69 6.09
N LEU A 141 -3.35 -3.50 7.11
CA LEU A 141 -2.06 -4.15 7.35
C LEU A 141 -1.82 -5.38 6.47
N GLU A 142 -2.86 -6.16 6.14
CA GLU A 142 -2.76 -7.38 5.34
C GLU A 142 -2.48 -7.10 3.86
N GLY A 143 -3.19 -6.13 3.25
CA GLY A 143 -3.01 -5.80 1.83
C GLY A 143 -1.60 -5.31 1.48
N ARG A 144 -1.04 -4.42 2.31
CA ARG A 144 0.31 -3.81 2.11
C ARG A 144 1.46 -4.80 2.23
N LYS A 145 1.22 -5.96 2.86
CA LYS A 145 2.25 -6.92 3.27
C LYS A 145 2.10 -8.29 2.61
N ARG A 146 0.96 -8.56 1.93
CA ARG A 146 0.69 -9.84 1.23
C ARG A 146 1.74 -10.18 0.18
N TRP A 147 2.29 -9.19 -0.53
CA TRP A 147 3.31 -9.43 -1.55
C TRP A 147 4.60 -10.06 -0.98
N LEU A 148 4.91 -9.85 0.30
CA LEU A 148 6.08 -10.46 0.95
C LEU A 148 5.97 -11.98 1.04
N PHE A 149 4.76 -12.55 1.04
CA PHE A 149 4.56 -14.00 1.04
C PHE A 149 4.76 -14.62 -0.35
N ALA A 150 4.54 -13.85 -1.42
CA ALA A 150 4.75 -14.29 -2.79
C ALA A 150 6.18 -14.01 -3.30
N ALA A 151 6.92 -13.11 -2.64
CA ALA A 151 8.28 -12.77 -3.03
C ALA A 151 9.27 -13.91 -2.72
N PRO A 152 10.27 -14.16 -3.59
CA PRO A 152 11.35 -15.09 -3.31
C PRO A 152 12.07 -14.75 -2.00
N GLN A 153 12.18 -15.75 -1.12
CA GLN A 153 12.80 -15.62 0.20
C GLN A 153 14.25 -16.09 0.10
N VAL A 154 15.18 -15.15 -0.08
CA VAL A 154 16.56 -15.44 -0.52
C VAL A 154 17.57 -15.52 0.64
N GLY A 155 17.14 -15.24 1.88
CA GLY A 155 18.03 -15.30 3.03
C GLY A 155 17.31 -15.33 4.37
N GLU A 156 18.08 -15.58 5.42
CA GLU A 156 17.59 -15.70 6.79
C GLU A 156 18.47 -14.92 7.77
N ILE A 157 17.83 -14.36 8.79
CA ILE A 157 18.53 -13.78 9.94
C ILE A 157 17.98 -14.38 11.22
N VAL A 158 18.88 -14.65 12.17
CA VAL A 158 18.54 -15.06 13.51
C VAL A 158 18.71 -13.85 14.41
N VAL A 159 17.76 -13.62 15.32
CA VAL A 159 17.78 -12.48 16.25
C VAL A 159 17.88 -12.95 17.69
N ASP A 160 18.41 -12.10 18.57
CA ASP A 160 18.43 -12.37 20.01
C ASP A 160 17.04 -12.18 20.65
N PHE A 161 16.93 -12.55 21.93
CA PHE A 161 15.68 -12.43 22.68
C PHE A 161 15.17 -10.98 22.80
N GLY A 162 16.08 -10.01 22.94
CA GLY A 162 15.70 -8.59 23.05
C GLY A 162 15.10 -8.05 21.76
N ALA A 163 15.68 -8.44 20.63
CA ALA A 163 15.16 -8.18 19.30
C ALA A 163 13.85 -8.93 19.07
N GLU A 164 13.74 -10.20 19.44
CA GLU A 164 12.48 -10.94 19.37
C GLU A 164 11.35 -10.20 20.12
N GLN A 165 11.57 -9.78 21.35
CA GLN A 165 10.57 -9.00 22.12
C GLN A 165 10.26 -7.64 21.46
N ALA A 166 11.27 -6.95 20.93
CA ALA A 166 11.06 -5.69 20.20
C ALA A 166 10.22 -5.91 18.94
N LEU A 167 10.48 -7.02 18.23
CA LEU A 167 9.68 -7.44 17.11
C LEU A 167 8.26 -7.71 17.59
N LEU A 168 8.01 -8.51 18.61
CA LEU A 168 6.64 -8.75 19.11
C LEU A 168 5.85 -7.47 19.44
N GLN A 169 6.54 -6.38 19.80
CA GLN A 169 5.97 -5.05 20.04
C GLN A 169 5.88 -4.15 18.79
N HIS A 170 5.99 -4.70 17.58
CA HIS A 170 5.97 -3.96 16.31
C HIS A 170 7.09 -2.91 16.15
N LYS A 171 8.21 -3.07 16.86
CA LYS A 171 9.38 -2.18 16.70
C LYS A 171 10.31 -2.68 15.60
N SER A 172 11.09 -1.77 15.04
CA SER A 172 12.07 -2.10 14.00
C SER A 172 13.24 -2.91 14.56
N LEU A 173 13.76 -3.83 13.73
CA LEU A 173 14.96 -4.58 14.06
C LEU A 173 16.21 -3.71 13.89
N LEU A 174 17.02 -3.65 14.94
CA LEU A 174 18.33 -3.01 14.93
C LEU A 174 19.44 -4.05 14.69
N PRO A 175 20.57 -3.68 14.07
CA PRO A 175 21.68 -4.60 13.80
C PRO A 175 22.29 -5.24 15.05
N VAL A 176 22.21 -4.55 16.19
CA VAL A 176 22.69 -5.07 17.48
C VAL A 176 21.99 -6.36 17.88
N GLY A 177 20.72 -6.51 17.49
CA GLY A 177 19.91 -7.67 17.82
C GLY A 177 20.00 -8.82 16.83
N VAL A 178 20.86 -8.73 15.82
CA VAL A 178 21.09 -9.81 14.84
C VAL A 178 22.17 -10.75 15.37
N SER A 179 21.80 -12.00 15.63
CA SER A 179 22.68 -13.03 16.21
C SER A 179 23.28 -13.96 15.15
N ALA A 180 22.65 -14.14 13.99
CA ALA A 180 23.21 -14.87 12.86
C ALA A 180 22.61 -14.40 11.52
N ILE A 181 23.33 -14.66 10.42
CA ILE A 181 22.88 -14.38 9.05
C ILE A 181 23.17 -15.64 8.25
N LYS A 182 22.19 -16.13 7.48
CA LYS A 182 22.32 -17.30 6.62
C LYS A 182 21.85 -16.96 5.21
N GLY A 183 22.58 -17.46 4.22
CA GLY A 183 22.34 -17.15 2.81
C GLY A 183 22.89 -15.79 2.39
N GLU A 184 22.81 -15.53 1.10
CA GLU A 184 23.24 -14.29 0.48
C GLU A 184 22.04 -13.50 -0.01
N PHE A 185 22.00 -12.23 0.34
CA PHE A 185 20.94 -11.33 -0.07
C PHE A 185 21.45 -9.91 -0.17
N THR A 186 20.75 -9.11 -0.95
CA THR A 186 21.03 -7.72 -1.25
C THR A 186 19.93 -6.82 -0.69
N ARG A 187 20.15 -5.52 -0.77
CA ARG A 187 19.16 -4.53 -0.29
C ARG A 187 17.89 -4.60 -1.15
N GLY A 188 16.74 -4.68 -0.51
CA GLY A 188 15.42 -4.71 -1.14
C GLY A 188 14.82 -6.12 -1.22
N GLU A 189 15.62 -7.15 -0.96
CA GLU A 189 15.15 -8.53 -1.02
C GLU A 189 14.44 -8.96 0.28
N VAL A 190 13.56 -9.96 0.15
CA VAL A 190 12.78 -10.49 1.27
C VAL A 190 13.57 -11.57 1.99
N ILE A 191 13.66 -11.42 3.31
CA ILE A 191 14.38 -12.34 4.20
C ILE A 191 13.47 -12.86 5.31
N LYS A 192 13.75 -14.09 5.75
CA LYS A 192 13.12 -14.72 6.92
C LYS A 192 13.85 -14.32 8.20
N ILE A 193 13.10 -14.22 9.28
CA ILE A 193 13.62 -13.81 10.58
C ILE A 193 13.23 -14.86 11.61
N PHE A 194 14.23 -15.40 12.30
CA PHE A 194 14.09 -16.50 13.26
C PHE A 194 14.55 -16.10 14.67
N SER A 195 13.95 -16.70 15.70
CA SER A 195 14.50 -16.66 17.05
C SER A 195 15.72 -17.58 17.17
N GLN A 196 16.47 -17.46 18.28
CA GLN A 196 17.58 -18.37 18.60
C GLN A 196 17.13 -19.83 18.69
N ASP A 197 15.87 -20.08 19.07
CA ASP A 197 15.27 -21.42 19.15
C ASP A 197 14.79 -21.95 17.79
N GLY A 198 15.06 -21.24 16.69
CA GLY A 198 14.69 -21.66 15.33
C GLY A 198 13.23 -21.38 14.97
N LYS A 199 12.47 -20.65 15.80
CA LYS A 199 11.09 -20.27 15.50
C LYS A 199 11.05 -19.15 14.46
N ALA A 200 10.26 -19.31 13.40
CA ALA A 200 10.03 -18.23 12.43
C ALA A 200 9.19 -17.11 13.07
N LEU A 201 9.75 -15.90 13.12
CA LEU A 201 9.18 -14.72 13.77
C LEU A 201 8.54 -13.73 12.79
N ALA A 202 9.17 -13.52 11.64
CA ALA A 202 8.79 -12.47 10.70
C ALA A 202 9.36 -12.67 9.28
N LEU A 203 8.75 -11.97 8.32
CA LEU A 203 9.33 -11.68 7.00
C LEU A 203 9.67 -10.18 6.97
N GLY A 204 10.82 -9.85 6.40
CA GLY A 204 11.31 -8.47 6.34
C GLY A 204 11.99 -8.16 5.01
N ILE A 205 12.07 -6.88 4.69
CA ILE A 205 12.82 -6.39 3.52
C ILE A 205 14.20 -5.94 3.98
N ALA A 206 15.24 -6.51 3.41
CA ALA A 206 16.63 -6.17 3.72
C ALA A 206 16.95 -4.72 3.36
N ARG A 207 17.41 -3.92 4.33
CA ARG A 207 17.95 -2.57 4.09
C ARG A 207 19.42 -2.59 3.65
N TYR A 208 20.11 -3.70 3.89
CA TYR A 208 21.54 -3.92 3.71
C TYR A 208 21.75 -5.32 3.14
N SER A 209 22.81 -5.51 2.37
CA SER A 209 23.23 -6.86 1.95
C SER A 209 23.69 -7.69 3.15
N SER A 210 23.71 -9.01 2.99
CA SER A 210 24.26 -9.96 3.97
C SER A 210 25.69 -9.58 4.37
N GLU A 211 26.54 -9.23 3.40
CA GLU A 211 27.92 -8.77 3.64
C GLU A 211 27.98 -7.49 4.50
N ALA A 212 27.15 -6.50 4.18
CA ALA A 212 27.11 -5.25 4.92
C ALA A 212 26.57 -5.49 6.35
N LEU A 213 25.56 -6.35 6.50
CA LEU A 213 25.01 -6.75 7.79
C LEU A 213 26.04 -7.47 8.65
N LEU A 214 26.85 -8.37 8.09
CA LEU A 214 27.94 -9.04 8.81
C LEU A 214 28.93 -8.04 9.42
N ARG A 215 29.22 -6.94 8.73
CA ARG A 215 30.16 -5.89 9.20
C ARG A 215 29.60 -5.03 10.34
N ILE A 216 28.28 -4.96 10.47
CA ILE A 216 27.57 -4.08 11.43
C ILE A 216 26.81 -4.85 12.53
N LYS A 217 26.72 -6.18 12.40
CA LYS A 217 26.12 -7.08 13.37
C LYS A 217 26.72 -6.88 14.76
N GLY A 218 25.87 -6.75 15.78
CA GLY A 218 26.30 -6.60 17.17
C GLY A 218 26.86 -5.22 17.55
N LYS A 219 26.97 -4.27 16.61
CA LYS A 219 27.44 -2.90 16.91
C LYS A 219 26.33 -2.02 17.46
N LYS A 220 26.62 -1.24 18.51
CA LYS A 220 25.67 -0.30 19.12
C LYS A 220 25.50 0.93 18.23
N SER A 221 24.27 1.44 18.14
CA SER A 221 23.89 2.56 17.25
C SER A 221 24.66 3.87 17.46
N LYS A 222 25.43 4.03 18.56
CA LYS A 222 26.24 5.24 18.82
C LYS A 222 27.49 5.34 17.94
N GLU A 223 27.94 4.25 17.33
CA GLU A 223 29.06 4.25 16.37
C GLU A 223 28.58 4.39 14.91
N MET A 224 27.27 4.52 14.69
CA MET A 224 26.66 4.41 13.36
C MET A 224 25.78 5.62 13.07
N ASN A 225 26.20 6.44 12.11
CA ASN A 225 25.50 7.66 11.71
C ASN A 225 24.11 7.30 11.15
N ARG A 226 23.06 7.60 11.92
CA ARG A 226 21.61 7.59 11.60
C ARG A 226 20.94 6.27 11.16
N SER A 227 20.12 5.75 12.08
CA SER A 227 18.85 5.03 11.88
C SER A 227 18.78 3.99 10.75
N LEU A 228 19.13 2.74 11.07
CA LEU A 228 18.75 1.57 10.27
C LEU A 228 17.36 1.09 10.68
N VAL A 229 16.34 1.50 9.93
CA VAL A 229 14.95 1.09 10.18
C VAL A 229 14.57 0.00 9.19
N MET A 230 14.69 -1.27 9.60
CA MET A 230 14.05 -2.38 8.86
C MET A 230 12.53 -2.26 9.07
N ASN A 231 11.77 -2.08 7.99
CA ASN A 231 10.31 -2.19 8.06
C ASN A 231 9.97 -3.68 8.11
N LEU A 232 9.55 -4.16 9.27
CA LEU A 232 9.25 -5.57 9.51
C LEU A 232 7.75 -5.88 9.42
N VAL A 233 7.46 -7.11 9.01
CA VAL A 233 6.14 -7.72 9.12
C VAL A 233 6.22 -8.86 10.11
N LEU A 234 5.67 -8.62 11.30
CA LEU A 234 5.52 -9.64 12.32
C LEU A 234 4.51 -10.69 11.93
N LEU A 235 4.91 -11.96 12.09
CA LEU A 235 4.11 -13.12 11.69
C LEU A 235 3.14 -13.62 12.76
N GLN A 236 3.00 -12.98 13.93
CA GLN A 236 2.28 -13.63 15.03
C GLN A 236 0.77 -13.87 14.77
N CYS A 237 0.14 -13.13 13.83
CA CYS A 237 -1.27 -13.33 13.49
C CYS A 237 -1.55 -14.03 12.15
N ILE A 238 -0.55 -14.22 11.28
CA ILE A 238 -0.81 -14.67 9.89
C ILE A 238 -0.54 -16.17 9.70
N VAL A 239 0.36 -16.77 10.48
CA VAL A 239 0.66 -18.22 10.37
C VAL A 239 -0.59 -19.07 10.60
N THR A 240 -1.42 -18.72 11.59
CA THR A 240 -2.60 -19.51 11.95
C THR A 240 -3.69 -19.52 10.89
N LYS A 241 -3.85 -18.43 10.12
CA LYS A 241 -4.82 -18.40 9.00
C LYS A 241 -4.26 -18.99 7.71
N TRP A 242 -2.98 -18.75 7.39
CA TRP A 242 -2.42 -19.20 6.11
C TRP A 242 -2.10 -20.70 6.07
N TRP A 243 -1.66 -21.30 7.18
CA TRP A 243 -1.49 -22.76 7.28
C TRP A 243 -2.82 -23.51 7.23
N CYS A 244 -3.88 -22.96 7.83
CA CYS A 244 -5.23 -23.52 7.69
C CYS A 244 -5.78 -23.45 6.26
N ILE A 245 -5.37 -22.47 5.45
CA ILE A 245 -5.89 -22.28 4.09
C ILE A 245 -5.15 -23.15 3.06
N ASN A 246 -3.85 -23.41 3.24
CA ASN A 246 -3.04 -24.13 2.25
C ASN A 246 -2.75 -25.60 2.57
N GLY A 247 -3.20 -26.14 3.70
CA GLY A 247 -3.22 -27.59 3.93
C GLY A 247 -1.88 -28.32 3.79
N ILE A 248 -0.74 -27.62 3.94
CA ILE A 248 0.58 -28.27 3.99
C ILE A 248 0.84 -28.57 5.45
N GLY A 249 0.17 -29.59 5.98
CA GLY A 249 0.27 -30.01 7.38
C GLY A 249 0.29 -31.52 7.49
N ASN A 250 1.38 -32.14 7.03
CA ASN A 250 2.16 -33.19 7.68
C ASN A 250 3.43 -33.47 6.88
#